data_AF-A0A2E2NB90-F1
#
_entry.id   AF-A0A2E2NB90-F1
#
_cell.length_a   1.000
_cell.length_b   1.000
_cell.length_c   1.000
_cell.angle_alpha   90.00
_cell.angle_beta   90.00
_cell.angle_gamma   90.00
#
_symmetry.space_group_name_H-M   'P 1'
#
loop_
_entity.id
_entity.type
_entity.pdbx_description
1 polymer ?
#
loop_
_entity_poly.entity_id
_entity_poly.type
_entity_poly.pdbx_seq_one_letter_code
_entity_poly.pdbx_strand_id
1 'polypeptide(L)'
;MVALAKHARVLSPIALVATFAGLIAAQPTTDPLAGPTISDQTDDHPESLVRVGYDGLIRPPEAPPAIAALRLLDLTDEERQPIDELLGERWTIFDRLVREHALLLAQIEPVMTAGGGAEKAEVIREGLVALQPVRASGRLRDRLGAALPPEKRPRYASLLAEYDQAFYEQMRRTGEADGPWAYRMKRYWDDIAWELERAAERVFQEEDTDGLATLVERLELSTDQEARIRTMAEAAYIESGGFLSKDEEQRLFTRILDELQWDQRLKLLGMALRGELDKNDEMNP
;
A
#
# COMPACT_ATOMS: atom_id res chain seq x y z
N MET A 1 44.00 22.24 29.85
CA MET A 1 43.70 22.24 31.29
C MET A 1 42.39 21.50 31.49
N VAL A 2 42.42 20.40 32.28
CA VAL A 2 41.29 19.75 33.00
C VAL A 2 40.20 19.10 32.12
N ALA A 3 39.79 17.83 32.24
CA ALA A 3 40.27 16.66 32.98
C ALA A 3 39.60 15.38 32.40
N LEU A 4 40.38 14.30 32.38
CA LEU A 4 39.96 12.91 32.25
C LEU A 4 39.17 12.42 33.48
N ALA A 5 38.18 11.57 33.25
CA ALA A 5 37.73 10.51 34.19
C ALA A 5 37.04 9.42 33.33
N LYS A 6 37.66 8.28 32.97
CA LYS A 6 37.98 7.09 33.79
C LYS A 6 36.99 6.90 34.94
N HIS A 7 36.28 5.77 34.95
CA HIS A 7 36.25 4.78 36.04
C HIS A 7 35.44 3.55 35.56
N ALA A 8 36.15 2.55 35.06
CA ALA A 8 35.67 1.17 35.01
C ALA A 8 35.70 0.60 36.43
N ARG A 9 34.62 -0.06 36.87
CA ARG A 9 34.62 -0.92 38.05
C ARG A 9 34.11 -2.30 37.66
N VAL A 10 35.09 -3.20 37.54
CA VAL A 10 34.96 -4.65 37.61
C VAL A 10 34.79 -5.01 39.08
N LEU A 11 33.76 -5.77 39.45
CA LEU A 11 33.74 -6.54 40.70
C LEU A 11 33.15 -7.94 40.45
N SER A 12 33.96 -8.89 40.92
CA SER A 12 33.92 -10.36 40.91
C SER A 12 32.62 -11.10 41.26
N PRO A 13 32.58 -12.41 40.93
CA PRO A 13 31.48 -13.31 41.22
C PRO A 13 31.55 -13.83 42.66
N ILE A 14 30.41 -13.96 43.32
CA ILE A 14 30.27 -14.75 44.55
C ILE A 14 29.62 -16.07 44.16
N ALA A 15 30.42 -17.13 44.22
CA ALA A 15 29.97 -18.50 44.14
C ALA A 15 29.24 -18.87 45.44
N LEU A 16 27.96 -19.25 45.32
CA LEU A 16 27.22 -19.93 46.38
C LEU A 16 27.05 -21.39 45.97
N VAL A 17 27.87 -22.26 46.55
CA VAL A 17 27.72 -23.71 46.46
C VAL A 17 26.69 -24.11 47.52
N ALA A 18 25.47 -24.42 47.08
CA ALA A 18 24.42 -25.00 47.90
C ALA A 18 24.40 -26.53 47.71
N THR A 19 24.74 -27.25 48.78
CA THR A 19 24.68 -28.70 48.88
C THR A 19 23.20 -29.14 48.97
N PHE A 20 22.63 -29.62 47.87
CA PHE A 20 21.29 -30.23 47.88
C PHE A 20 21.42 -31.71 48.26
N ALA A 21 20.94 -32.05 49.45
CA ALA A 21 20.70 -33.42 49.89
C ALA A 21 19.51 -34.01 49.10
N GLY A 22 19.72 -35.20 48.57
CA GLY A 22 18.83 -35.86 47.63
C GLY A 22 17.48 -36.26 48.23
N LEU A 23 16.42 -35.85 47.53
CA LEU A 23 15.13 -36.54 47.53
C LEU A 23 15.04 -37.24 46.17
N ILE A 24 15.17 -38.57 46.15
CA ILE A 24 14.95 -39.37 44.94
C ILE A 24 13.43 -39.44 44.74
N ALA A 25 12.87 -38.46 44.06
CA ALA A 25 11.54 -38.55 43.48
C ALA A 25 11.62 -39.44 42.23
N ALA A 26 10.77 -40.45 42.16
CA ALA A 26 10.64 -41.31 40.98
C ALA A 26 10.36 -40.43 39.75
N GLN A 27 11.28 -40.43 38.78
CA GLN A 27 11.07 -39.69 37.55
C GLN A 27 10.00 -40.38 36.72
N PRO A 28 8.97 -39.65 36.25
CA PRO A 28 8.03 -40.20 35.27
C PRO A 28 8.83 -40.61 34.03
N THR A 29 8.59 -41.81 33.52
CA THR A 29 9.15 -42.31 32.27
C THR A 29 8.58 -41.53 31.10
N THR A 30 9.10 -40.32 30.89
CA THR A 30 8.96 -39.54 29.66
C THR A 30 9.87 -40.14 28.61
N ASP A 31 9.29 -40.62 27.52
CA ASP A 31 9.99 -41.08 26.33
C ASP A 31 10.92 -39.96 25.81
N PRO A 32 12.26 -40.15 25.80
CA PRO A 32 13.21 -39.11 25.40
C PRO A 32 13.16 -38.76 23.90
N LEU A 33 12.33 -39.47 23.11
CA LEU A 33 12.05 -39.17 21.70
C LEU A 33 10.62 -38.65 21.47
N ALA A 34 9.81 -38.50 22.51
CA ALA A 34 8.59 -37.72 22.42
C ALA A 34 9.01 -36.25 22.30
N GLY A 35 9.15 -35.77 21.05
CA GLY A 35 9.29 -34.35 20.77
C GLY A 35 8.18 -33.56 21.46
N PRO A 36 8.37 -32.25 21.72
CA PRO A 36 7.34 -31.44 22.35
C PRO A 36 6.05 -31.59 21.55
N THR A 37 5.03 -32.19 22.18
CA THR A 37 3.68 -32.21 21.64
C THR A 37 3.24 -30.76 21.62
N ILE A 38 3.38 -30.12 20.46
CA ILE A 38 2.62 -28.92 20.17
C ILE A 38 1.19 -29.44 20.11
N SER A 39 0.50 -29.39 21.25
CA SER A 39 -0.93 -29.52 21.23
C SER A 39 -1.39 -28.45 20.26
N ASP A 40 -1.94 -28.88 19.11
CA ASP A 40 -2.86 -28.06 18.33
C ASP A 40 -4.05 -27.77 19.26
N GLN A 41 -3.84 -26.93 20.27
CA GLN A 41 -4.87 -26.03 20.72
C GLN A 41 -5.10 -25.20 19.47
N THR A 42 -6.02 -25.67 18.62
CA THR A 42 -6.81 -24.82 17.73
C THR A 42 -7.18 -23.63 18.58
N ASP A 43 -6.43 -22.56 18.38
CA ASP A 43 -6.53 -21.33 19.13
C ASP A 43 -7.96 -20.84 18.97
N ASP A 44 -8.77 -21.08 20.00
CA ASP A 44 -10.07 -20.45 20.22
C ASP A 44 -9.87 -18.94 20.55
N HIS A 45 -8.72 -18.38 20.17
CA HIS A 45 -8.44 -16.97 20.19
C HIS A 45 -9.22 -16.36 19.04
N PRO A 46 -10.20 -15.49 19.33
CA PRO A 46 -11.02 -14.88 18.31
C PRO A 46 -10.09 -14.03 17.45
N GLU A 47 -9.85 -14.49 16.21
CA GLU A 47 -8.81 -14.03 15.30
C GLU A 47 -8.61 -12.50 15.43
N SER A 48 -7.43 -12.10 15.95
CA SER A 48 -7.08 -10.70 16.14
C SER A 48 -6.39 -10.16 14.88
N LEU A 49 -6.50 -8.84 14.67
CA LEU A 49 -5.69 -8.14 13.66
C LEU A 49 -4.21 -8.05 14.05
N VAL A 50 -3.89 -8.18 15.34
CA VAL A 50 -2.53 -8.05 15.86
C VAL A 50 -1.78 -9.36 15.63
N ARG A 51 -0.88 -9.36 14.64
CA ARG A 51 0.04 -10.47 14.38
C ARG A 51 1.44 -10.04 14.74
N VAL A 52 2.07 -10.73 15.70
CA VAL A 52 3.44 -10.43 16.13
C VAL A 52 4.41 -11.33 15.36
N GLY A 53 5.40 -10.73 14.70
CA GLY A 53 6.47 -11.45 14.01
C GLY A 53 7.49 -12.04 14.97
N TYR A 54 8.40 -12.86 14.45
CA TYR A 54 9.50 -13.45 15.23
C TYR A 54 10.47 -12.42 15.83
N ASP A 55 10.48 -11.20 15.28
CA ASP A 55 11.21 -10.04 15.78
C ASP A 55 10.51 -9.32 16.94
N GLY A 56 9.33 -9.80 17.36
CA GLY A 56 8.51 -9.16 18.37
C GLY A 56 7.77 -7.91 17.89
N LEU A 57 7.80 -7.63 16.58
CA LEU A 57 7.11 -6.49 15.97
C LEU A 57 5.76 -6.92 15.39
N ILE A 58 4.75 -6.09 15.57
CA ILE A 58 3.44 -6.19 14.94
C ILE A 58 3.62 -6.04 13.43
N ARG A 59 3.12 -7.03 12.70
CA ARG A 59 3.07 -7.08 11.25
C ARG A 59 1.76 -6.41 10.79
N PRO A 60 1.84 -5.36 9.97
CA PRO A 60 0.64 -4.75 9.43
C PRO A 60 -0.09 -5.76 8.53
N PRO A 61 -1.43 -5.77 8.52
CA PRO A 61 -2.20 -6.57 7.57
C PRO A 61 -1.93 -6.10 6.13
N GLU A 62 -2.11 -7.01 5.16
CA GLU A 62 -1.94 -6.72 3.72
C GLU A 62 -2.89 -5.64 3.20
N ALA A 63 -4.10 -5.58 3.77
CA ALA A 63 -5.10 -4.56 3.50
C ALA A 63 -5.24 -3.62 4.71
N PRO A 64 -5.78 -2.40 4.54
CA PRO A 64 -6.08 -1.49 5.63
C PRO A 64 -6.83 -2.20 6.78
N PRO A 65 -6.52 -1.90 8.06
CA PRO A 65 -7.13 -2.58 9.21
C PRO A 65 -8.65 -2.62 9.16
N ALA A 66 -9.28 -1.56 8.64
CA ALA A 66 -10.74 -1.48 8.42
C ALA A 66 -11.26 -2.57 7.47
N ILE A 67 -10.56 -2.85 6.37
CA ILE A 67 -10.93 -3.91 5.41
C ILE A 67 -10.54 -5.29 5.96
N ALA A 68 -9.35 -5.41 6.55
CA ALA A 68 -8.87 -6.66 7.12
C ALA A 68 -9.80 -7.17 8.24
N ALA A 69 -10.35 -6.27 9.06
CA ALA A 69 -11.30 -6.61 10.13
C ALA A 69 -12.55 -7.33 9.60
N LEU A 70 -13.02 -7.01 8.39
CA LEU A 70 -14.20 -7.62 7.80
C LEU A 70 -14.01 -9.13 7.54
N ARG A 71 -12.77 -9.58 7.31
CA ARG A 71 -12.44 -11.00 7.13
C ARG A 71 -12.59 -11.81 8.43
N LEU A 72 -12.48 -11.13 9.57
CA LEU A 72 -12.56 -11.71 10.92
C LEU A 72 -13.98 -11.62 11.49
N LEU A 73 -14.94 -11.15 10.68
CA LEU A 73 -16.36 -11.15 10.98
C LEU A 73 -17.01 -12.25 10.14
N ASP A 74 -17.83 -13.08 10.77
CA ASP A 74 -18.60 -14.13 10.10
C ASP A 74 -19.77 -13.52 9.30
N LEU A 75 -19.48 -12.76 8.24
CA LEU A 75 -20.46 -12.09 7.39
C LEU A 75 -21.07 -13.07 6.38
N THR A 76 -22.41 -13.10 6.32
CA THR A 76 -23.16 -13.80 5.25
C THR A 76 -23.05 -13.03 3.95
N ASP A 77 -23.39 -13.67 2.83
CA ASP A 77 -23.34 -13.02 1.51
C ASP A 77 -24.29 -11.81 1.44
N GLU A 78 -25.47 -11.88 2.08
CA GLU A 78 -26.40 -10.75 2.14
C GLU A 78 -25.85 -9.57 2.94
N GLU A 79 -25.08 -9.84 4.01
CA GLU A 79 -24.44 -8.80 4.81
C GLU A 79 -23.19 -8.23 4.13
N ARG A 80 -22.51 -9.01 3.27
CA ARG A 80 -21.33 -8.57 2.49
C ARG A 80 -21.71 -7.64 1.35
N GLN A 81 -22.82 -7.90 0.67
CA GLN A 81 -23.24 -7.08 -0.47
C GLN A 81 -23.19 -5.56 -0.24
N PRO A 82 -23.82 -4.98 0.82
CA PRO A 82 -23.78 -3.54 1.03
C PRO A 82 -22.37 -3.01 1.35
N ILE A 83 -21.48 -3.87 1.87
CA ILE A 83 -20.08 -3.54 2.13
C ILE A 83 -19.30 -3.50 0.84
N ASP A 84 -19.50 -4.48 -0.04
CA ASP A 84 -18.86 -4.55 -1.35
C ASP A 84 -19.30 -3.39 -2.25
N GLU A 85 -20.57 -3.01 -2.23
CA GLU A 85 -21.09 -1.81 -2.91
C GLU A 85 -20.37 -0.55 -2.42
N LEU A 86 -20.21 -0.38 -1.10
CA LEU A 86 -19.52 0.75 -0.49
C LEU A 86 -18.03 0.81 -0.88
N LEU A 87 -17.35 -0.34 -0.89
CA LEU A 87 -15.97 -0.44 -1.33
C LEU A 87 -15.84 -0.13 -2.82
N GLY A 88 -16.74 -0.62 -3.67
CA GLY A 88 -16.78 -0.33 -5.11
C GLY A 88 -16.97 1.16 -5.41
N GLU A 89 -17.90 1.84 -4.71
CA GLU A 89 -18.07 3.29 -4.80
C GLU A 89 -16.76 4.02 -4.46
N ARG A 90 -16.09 3.60 -3.39
CA ARG A 90 -14.86 4.22 -2.93
C ARG A 90 -13.70 3.98 -3.92
N TRP A 91 -13.57 2.77 -4.45
CA TRP A 91 -12.56 2.45 -5.45
C TRP A 91 -12.75 3.30 -6.70
N THR A 92 -13.98 3.45 -7.18
CA THR A 92 -14.30 4.33 -8.33
C THR A 92 -13.84 5.78 -8.11
N ILE A 93 -13.97 6.30 -6.88
CA ILE A 93 -13.47 7.65 -6.54
C ILE A 93 -11.94 7.73 -6.65
N PHE A 94 -11.24 6.71 -6.15
CA PHE A 94 -9.78 6.67 -6.22
C PHE A 94 -9.27 6.45 -7.65
N ASP A 95 -9.93 5.59 -8.43
CA ASP A 95 -9.57 5.34 -9.83
C ASP A 95 -9.68 6.63 -10.65
N ARG A 96 -10.78 7.37 -10.46
CA ARG A 96 -10.93 8.71 -11.05
C ARG A 96 -9.83 9.67 -10.57
N LEU A 97 -9.53 9.69 -9.27
CA LEU A 97 -8.49 10.56 -8.72
C LEU A 97 -7.13 10.28 -9.36
N VAL A 98 -6.78 9.00 -9.54
CA VAL A 98 -5.53 8.61 -10.21
C VAL A 98 -5.51 9.13 -11.65
N ARG A 99 -6.57 8.90 -12.43
CA ARG A 99 -6.66 9.36 -13.83
C ARG A 99 -6.55 10.89 -13.95
N GLU A 100 -7.34 11.62 -13.15
CA GLU A 100 -7.38 13.09 -13.21
C GLU A 100 -6.11 13.76 -12.68
N HIS A 101 -5.34 13.08 -11.82
CA HIS A 101 -4.20 13.66 -11.12
C HIS A 101 -2.89 12.88 -11.29
N ALA A 102 -2.75 12.04 -12.31
CA ALA A 102 -1.55 11.22 -12.53
C ALA A 102 -0.25 12.04 -12.49
N LEU A 103 -0.23 13.21 -13.14
CA LEU A 103 0.94 14.12 -13.14
C LEU A 103 1.27 14.66 -11.74
N LEU A 104 0.27 14.97 -10.91
CA LEU A 104 0.49 15.42 -9.54
C LEU A 104 1.06 14.27 -8.70
N LEU A 105 0.50 13.07 -8.83
CA LEU A 105 0.96 11.88 -8.11
C LEU A 105 2.42 11.54 -8.44
N ALA A 106 2.79 11.59 -9.71
CA ALA A 106 4.17 11.37 -10.17
C ALA A 106 5.17 12.40 -9.63
N GLN A 107 4.70 13.61 -9.27
CA GLN A 107 5.55 14.66 -8.71
C GLN A 107 5.74 14.55 -7.19
N ILE A 108 4.93 13.77 -6.48
CA ILE A 108 4.96 13.71 -5.01
C ILE A 108 6.34 13.28 -4.51
N GLU A 109 6.85 12.12 -4.93
CA GLU A 109 8.12 11.61 -4.41
C GLU A 109 9.32 12.53 -4.74
N PRO A 110 9.51 13.00 -5.99
CA PRO A 110 10.58 13.94 -6.32
C PRO A 110 10.51 15.24 -5.50
N VAL A 111 9.32 15.84 -5.36
CA VAL A 111 9.15 17.08 -4.62
C VAL A 111 9.32 16.86 -3.12
N MET A 112 8.80 15.75 -2.56
CA MET A 112 8.95 15.45 -1.14
C MET A 112 10.41 15.13 -0.76
N THR A 113 11.19 14.59 -1.68
CA THR A 113 12.60 14.26 -1.47
C THR A 113 13.52 15.46 -1.71
N ALA A 114 13.44 16.09 -2.89
CA ALA A 114 14.40 17.10 -3.34
C ALA A 114 13.84 18.53 -3.36
N GLY A 115 12.52 18.70 -3.30
CA GLY A 115 11.87 20.01 -3.43
C GLY A 115 12.12 20.97 -2.27
N GLY A 116 11.99 22.25 -2.56
CA GLY A 116 11.98 23.31 -1.55
C GLY A 116 10.72 23.30 -0.69
N GLY A 117 10.74 24.01 0.44
CA GLY A 117 9.58 24.08 1.34
C GLY A 117 8.31 24.64 0.67
N ALA A 118 8.45 25.58 -0.26
CA ALA A 118 7.32 26.14 -1.03
C ALA A 118 6.73 25.13 -2.03
N GLU A 119 7.58 24.38 -2.74
CA GLU A 119 7.15 23.36 -3.69
C GLU A 119 6.43 22.21 -2.98
N LYS A 120 6.98 21.75 -1.85
CA LYS A 120 6.33 20.74 -0.98
C LYS A 120 4.96 21.22 -0.50
N ALA A 121 4.87 22.47 -0.03
CA ALA A 121 3.62 23.03 0.44
C ALA A 121 2.57 23.09 -0.69
N GLU A 122 2.99 23.39 -1.91
CA GLU A 122 2.09 23.46 -3.06
C GLU A 122 1.58 22.08 -3.48
N VAL A 123 2.47 21.08 -3.62
CA VAL A 123 2.06 19.69 -3.92
C VAL A 123 1.13 19.14 -2.84
N ILE A 124 1.41 19.40 -1.56
CA ILE A 124 0.51 19.02 -0.47
C ILE A 124 -0.84 19.71 -0.59
N ARG A 125 -0.87 21.01 -0.91
CA ARG A 125 -2.10 21.78 -1.08
C ARG A 125 -2.95 21.21 -2.22
N GLU A 126 -2.34 20.94 -3.37
CA GLU A 126 -3.01 20.35 -4.52
C GLU A 126 -3.51 18.93 -4.22
N GLY A 127 -2.69 18.09 -3.59
CA GLY A 127 -3.10 16.75 -3.16
C GLY A 127 -4.27 16.77 -2.18
N LEU A 128 -4.32 17.74 -1.26
CA LEU A 128 -5.44 17.92 -0.34
C LEU A 128 -6.73 18.36 -1.06
N VAL A 129 -6.63 19.12 -2.15
CA VAL A 129 -7.75 19.49 -3.00
C VAL A 129 -8.24 18.29 -3.81
N ALA A 130 -7.32 17.54 -4.43
CA ALA A 130 -7.63 16.31 -5.17
C ALA A 130 -8.32 15.25 -4.29
N LEU A 131 -7.93 15.14 -3.02
CA LEU A 131 -8.55 14.22 -2.05
C LEU A 131 -9.88 14.71 -1.48
N GLN A 132 -10.40 15.88 -1.89
CA GLN A 132 -11.67 16.40 -1.39
C GLN A 132 -12.84 15.41 -1.55
N PRO A 133 -13.02 14.71 -2.69
CA PRO A 133 -14.11 13.73 -2.85
C PRO A 133 -14.01 12.55 -1.88
N VAL A 134 -12.78 12.07 -1.65
CA VAL A 134 -12.49 11.02 -0.67
C VAL A 134 -12.82 11.49 0.75
N ARG A 135 -12.46 12.74 1.09
CA ARG A 135 -12.74 13.33 2.41
C ARG A 135 -14.22 13.60 2.62
N ALA A 136 -14.92 14.06 1.59
CA ALA A 136 -16.36 14.34 1.63
C ALA A 136 -17.18 13.07 1.90
N SER A 137 -16.69 11.92 1.43
CA SER A 137 -17.28 10.61 1.71
C SER A 137 -17.13 10.16 3.17
N GLY A 138 -16.24 10.77 3.95
CA GLY A 138 -15.93 10.35 5.32
C GLY A 138 -14.87 9.25 5.39
N ARG A 139 -14.52 8.83 6.60
CA ARG A 139 -13.50 7.80 6.83
C ARG A 139 -14.04 6.42 6.49
N LEU A 140 -13.24 5.62 5.79
CA LEU A 140 -13.60 4.24 5.43
C LEU A 140 -14.03 3.42 6.65
N ARG A 141 -13.26 3.51 7.75
CA ARG A 141 -13.58 2.86 9.02
C ARG A 141 -15.01 3.13 9.49
N ASP A 142 -15.43 4.40 9.48
CA ASP A 142 -16.72 4.83 10.02
C ASP A 142 -17.86 4.41 9.08
N ARG A 143 -17.64 4.53 7.76
CA ARG A 143 -18.57 4.07 6.73
C ARG A 143 -18.84 2.57 6.83
N LEU A 144 -17.78 1.76 6.91
CA LEU A 144 -17.89 0.30 7.08
C LEU A 144 -18.58 -0.06 8.40
N GLY A 145 -18.22 0.61 9.50
CA GLY A 145 -18.86 0.41 10.81
C GLY A 145 -20.37 0.70 10.77
N ALA A 146 -20.80 1.69 10.00
CA ALA A 146 -22.21 2.02 9.84
C ALA A 146 -22.96 1.02 8.94
N ALA A 147 -22.30 0.49 7.90
CA ALA A 147 -22.87 -0.49 6.99
C ALA A 147 -23.06 -1.88 7.63
N LEU A 148 -22.25 -2.22 8.63
CA LEU A 148 -22.33 -3.50 9.32
C LEU A 148 -23.66 -3.70 10.08
N PRO A 149 -24.16 -4.96 10.19
CA PRO A 149 -25.26 -5.32 11.08
C PRO A 149 -25.00 -4.86 12.52
N PRO A 150 -26.00 -4.34 13.25
CA PRO A 150 -25.84 -3.79 14.60
C PRO A 150 -25.11 -4.73 15.56
N GLU A 151 -25.33 -6.03 15.42
CA GLU A 151 -24.75 -7.10 16.25
C GLU A 151 -23.23 -7.23 16.05
N LYS A 152 -22.72 -6.89 14.86
CA LYS A 152 -21.30 -7.04 14.49
C LYS A 152 -20.47 -5.78 14.71
N ARG A 153 -21.12 -4.61 14.83
CA ARG A 153 -20.44 -3.32 15.05
C ARG A 153 -19.52 -3.31 16.28
N PRO A 154 -19.92 -3.85 17.46
CA PRO A 154 -19.05 -3.85 18.63
C PRO A 154 -17.77 -4.67 18.42
N ARG A 155 -17.89 -5.84 17.76
CA ARG A 155 -16.72 -6.68 17.44
C ARG A 155 -15.78 -5.98 16.46
N TYR A 156 -16.32 -5.39 15.40
CA TYR A 156 -15.55 -4.60 14.43
C TYR A 156 -14.80 -3.44 15.12
N ALA A 157 -15.48 -2.66 15.96
CA ALA A 157 -14.87 -1.56 16.70
C ALA A 157 -13.76 -2.05 17.65
N SER A 158 -13.97 -3.19 18.31
CA SER A 158 -12.99 -3.82 19.20
C SER A 158 -11.72 -4.25 18.45
N LEU A 159 -11.85 -4.91 17.30
CA LEU A 159 -10.72 -5.34 16.48
C LEU A 159 -9.83 -4.16 16.08
N LEU A 160 -10.45 -3.05 15.66
CA LEU A 160 -9.72 -1.85 15.27
C LEU A 160 -9.07 -1.15 16.46
N ALA A 161 -9.75 -1.08 17.61
CA ALA A 161 -9.20 -0.49 18.81
C ALA A 161 -8.00 -1.28 19.36
N GLU A 162 -8.08 -2.60 19.35
CA GLU A 162 -6.99 -3.50 19.73
C GLU A 162 -5.76 -3.30 18.83
N TYR A 163 -5.98 -3.30 17.50
CA TYR A 163 -4.91 -3.04 16.53
C TYR A 163 -4.30 -1.64 16.72
N ASP A 164 -5.13 -0.60 16.83
CA ASP A 164 -4.67 0.78 16.98
C ASP A 164 -3.83 0.95 18.24
N GLN A 165 -4.26 0.36 19.36
CA GLN A 165 -3.51 0.41 20.61
C GLN A 165 -2.17 -0.30 20.49
N ALA A 166 -2.17 -1.53 19.98
CA ALA A 166 -0.95 -2.32 19.87
C ALA A 166 0.08 -1.65 18.94
N PHE A 167 -0.37 -1.18 17.77
CA PHE A 167 0.50 -0.52 16.79
C PHE A 167 0.99 0.84 17.30
N TYR A 168 0.15 1.61 17.98
CA TYR A 168 0.57 2.86 18.63
C TYR A 168 1.64 2.62 19.69
N GLU A 169 1.48 1.59 20.54
CA GLU A 169 2.47 1.23 21.53
C GLU A 169 3.81 0.83 20.89
N GLN A 170 3.78 0.09 19.79
CA GLN A 170 4.98 -0.24 19.02
C GLN A 170 5.67 1.01 18.50
N MET A 171 4.97 1.88 17.78
CA MET A 171 5.54 3.12 17.24
C MET A 171 6.12 4.02 18.33
N ARG A 172 5.47 4.07 19.49
CA ARG A 172 5.98 4.81 20.65
C ARG A 172 7.28 4.19 21.20
N ARG A 173 7.42 2.87 21.18
CA ARG A 173 8.65 2.17 21.61
C ARG A 173 9.79 2.35 20.61
N THR A 174 9.50 2.36 19.30
CA THR A 174 10.51 2.56 18.24
C THR A 174 10.88 4.03 18.03
N GLY A 175 10.10 4.97 18.59
CA GLY A 175 10.33 6.40 18.43
C GLY A 175 9.79 6.95 17.10
N GLU A 176 8.95 6.19 16.40
CA GLU A 176 8.34 6.60 15.12
C GLU A 176 7.08 7.47 15.31
N ALA A 177 6.55 7.57 16.54
CA ALA A 177 5.41 8.42 16.84
C ALA A 177 5.65 9.31 18.07
N ASP A 178 5.61 10.62 17.85
CA ASP A 178 5.73 11.65 18.89
C ASP A 178 4.43 11.86 19.70
N GLY A 179 3.41 11.02 19.50
CA GLY A 179 2.16 11.07 20.24
C GLY A 179 0.94 10.56 19.47
N PRO A 180 -0.25 10.55 20.11
CA PRO A 180 -1.48 10.00 19.52
C PRO A 180 -1.95 10.74 18.26
N TRP A 181 -1.61 12.02 18.11
CA TRP A 181 -1.94 12.78 16.90
C TRP A 181 -1.08 12.36 15.71
N ALA A 182 0.24 12.29 15.89
CA ALA A 182 1.18 11.85 14.86
C ALA A 182 0.83 10.44 14.36
N TYR A 183 0.53 9.51 15.29
CA TYR A 183 0.04 8.18 14.96
C TYR A 183 -1.22 8.21 14.08
N ARG A 184 -2.26 8.94 14.51
CA ARG A 184 -3.52 9.04 13.76
C ARG A 184 -3.33 9.63 12.37
N MET A 185 -2.46 10.62 12.22
CA MET A 185 -2.14 11.20 10.91
C MET A 185 -1.40 10.22 10.03
N LYS A 186 -0.40 9.50 10.57
CA LYS A 186 0.30 8.46 9.82
C LYS A 186 -0.66 7.38 9.34
N ARG A 187 -1.49 6.83 10.23
CA ARG A 187 -2.47 5.78 9.85
C ARG A 187 -3.42 6.25 8.75
N TYR A 188 -3.91 7.47 8.87
CA TYR A 188 -4.78 8.08 7.86
C TYR A 188 -4.11 8.16 6.48
N TRP A 189 -2.84 8.57 6.43
CA TRP A 189 -2.09 8.64 5.18
C TRP A 189 -1.69 7.26 4.64
N ASP A 190 -1.33 6.32 5.51
CA ASP A 190 -1.03 4.93 5.11
C ASP A 190 -2.27 4.26 4.50
N ASP A 191 -3.47 4.50 5.05
CA ASP A 191 -4.74 4.02 4.47
C ASP A 191 -4.97 4.59 3.06
N ILE A 192 -4.80 5.91 2.89
CA ILE A 192 -4.96 6.58 1.59
C ILE A 192 -3.92 6.10 0.57
N ALA A 193 -2.66 5.98 0.99
CA ALA A 193 -1.58 5.54 0.12
C ALA A 193 -1.84 4.13 -0.43
N TRP A 194 -2.30 3.21 0.41
CA TRP A 194 -2.67 1.87 -0.03
C TRP A 194 -3.81 1.89 -1.06
N GLU A 195 -4.86 2.68 -0.82
CA GLU A 195 -5.99 2.77 -1.77
C GLU A 195 -5.58 3.38 -3.10
N LEU A 196 -4.71 4.40 -3.06
CA LEU A 196 -4.16 5.04 -4.24
C LEU A 196 -3.27 4.08 -5.04
N GLU A 197 -2.43 3.30 -4.38
CA GLU A 197 -1.58 2.29 -5.02
C GLU A 197 -2.44 1.23 -5.73
N ARG A 198 -3.47 0.69 -5.06
CA ARG A 198 -4.40 -0.26 -5.68
C ARG A 198 -5.18 0.35 -6.84
N ALA A 199 -5.55 1.62 -6.75
CA ALA A 199 -6.21 2.34 -7.83
C ALA A 199 -5.29 2.56 -9.03
N ALA A 200 -4.03 2.93 -8.80
CA ALA A 200 -3.03 3.04 -9.84
C ALA A 200 -2.79 1.70 -10.53
N GLU A 201 -2.67 0.60 -9.77
CA GLU A 201 -2.57 -0.74 -10.35
C GLU A 201 -3.77 -1.06 -11.25
N ARG A 202 -5.01 -0.79 -10.83
CA ARG A 202 -6.21 -1.03 -11.65
C ARG A 202 -6.21 -0.18 -12.92
N VAL A 203 -6.07 1.15 -12.76
CA VAL A 203 -6.12 2.11 -13.87
C VAL A 203 -5.06 1.79 -14.91
N PHE A 204 -3.81 1.59 -14.49
CA PHE A 204 -2.72 1.33 -15.43
C PHE A 204 -2.75 -0.09 -16.00
N GLN A 205 -3.19 -1.12 -15.26
CA GLN A 205 -3.36 -2.46 -15.84
C GLN A 205 -4.49 -2.53 -16.86
N GLU A 206 -5.57 -1.76 -16.66
CA GLU A 206 -6.65 -1.63 -17.63
C GLU A 206 -6.19 -0.89 -18.89
N GLU A 207 -5.42 0.19 -18.75
CA GLU A 207 -4.94 1.02 -19.87
C GLU A 207 -3.83 0.36 -20.72
N ASP A 208 -2.95 -0.44 -20.11
CA ASP A 208 -1.80 -1.06 -20.81
C ASP A 208 -2.22 -2.13 -21.84
N THR A 209 -3.47 -2.59 -21.80
CA THR A 209 -3.98 -3.55 -22.80
C THR A 209 -4.54 -2.91 -24.08
N ASP A 210 -5.02 -1.66 -24.02
CA ASP A 210 -5.74 -1.05 -25.16
C ASP A 210 -5.00 0.12 -25.82
N GLY A 211 -4.10 0.83 -25.14
CA GLY A 211 -3.41 2.00 -25.72
C GLY A 211 -2.56 1.63 -26.94
N LEU A 212 -1.72 0.61 -26.79
CA LEU A 212 -0.91 0.10 -27.90
C LEU A 212 -1.77 -0.61 -28.96
N ALA A 213 -2.77 -1.39 -28.57
CA ALA A 213 -3.68 -2.06 -29.51
C ALA A 213 -4.46 -1.05 -30.38
N THR A 214 -4.92 0.04 -29.78
CA THR A 214 -5.60 1.13 -30.49
C THR A 214 -4.65 1.87 -31.44
N LEU A 215 -3.40 2.10 -31.02
CA LEU A 215 -2.36 2.67 -31.91
C LEU A 215 -2.07 1.74 -33.09
N VAL A 216 -1.97 0.43 -32.85
CA VAL A 216 -1.77 -0.59 -33.88
C VAL A 216 -2.91 -0.57 -34.89
N GLU A 217 -4.16 -0.57 -34.43
CA GLU A 217 -5.34 -0.55 -35.29
C GLU A 217 -5.42 0.74 -36.12
N ARG A 218 -5.30 1.92 -35.49
CA ARG A 218 -5.49 3.21 -36.17
C ARG A 218 -4.36 3.59 -37.13
N LEU A 219 -3.14 3.16 -36.81
CA LEU A 219 -1.97 3.42 -37.66
C LEU A 219 -1.74 2.32 -38.70
N GLU A 220 -2.54 1.24 -38.69
CA GLU A 220 -2.38 0.09 -39.57
C GLU A 220 -0.93 -0.42 -39.53
N LEU A 221 -0.39 -0.60 -38.32
CA LEU A 221 1.00 -1.00 -38.15
C LEU A 221 1.22 -2.41 -38.71
N SER A 222 2.34 -2.61 -39.40
CA SER A 222 2.78 -3.97 -39.71
C SER A 222 3.16 -4.71 -38.42
N THR A 223 3.06 -6.04 -38.43
CA THR A 223 3.42 -6.89 -37.27
C THR A 223 4.83 -6.61 -36.76
N ASP A 224 5.77 -6.33 -37.68
CA ASP A 224 7.15 -6.01 -37.33
C ASP A 224 7.29 -4.62 -36.68
N GLN A 225 6.54 -3.61 -37.14
CA GLN A 225 6.52 -2.28 -36.52
C GLN A 225 5.87 -2.31 -35.14
N GLU A 226 4.74 -3.02 -35.00
CA GLU A 226 4.08 -3.24 -33.72
C GLU A 226 5.05 -3.86 -32.71
N ALA A 227 5.74 -4.94 -33.09
CA ALA A 227 6.69 -5.62 -32.21
C ALA A 227 7.79 -4.66 -31.72
N ARG A 228 8.35 -3.83 -32.60
CA ARG A 228 9.39 -2.85 -32.23
C ARG A 228 8.85 -1.74 -31.33
N ILE A 229 7.67 -1.20 -31.63
CA ILE A 229 7.01 -0.16 -30.82
C ILE A 229 6.67 -0.72 -29.43
N ARG A 230 6.16 -1.95 -29.35
CA ARG A 230 5.90 -2.66 -28.10
C ARG A 230 7.16 -2.81 -27.27
N THR A 231 8.24 -3.34 -27.86
CA THR A 231 9.52 -3.49 -27.17
C THR A 231 10.09 -2.15 -26.69
N MET A 232 9.92 -1.06 -27.45
CA MET A 232 10.36 0.26 -27.01
C MET A 232 9.53 0.81 -25.84
N ALA A 233 8.21 0.64 -25.88
CA ALA A 233 7.32 1.05 -24.80
C ALA A 233 7.60 0.25 -23.52
N GLU A 234 7.70 -1.08 -23.62
CA GLU A 234 8.06 -1.97 -22.51
C GLU A 234 9.43 -1.60 -21.92
N ALA A 235 10.45 -1.39 -22.76
CA ALA A 235 11.78 -0.98 -22.29
C ALA A 235 11.75 0.37 -21.57
N ALA A 236 11.05 1.36 -22.13
CA ALA A 236 10.91 2.67 -21.51
C ALA A 236 10.19 2.59 -20.16
N TYR A 237 9.14 1.78 -20.07
CA TYR A 237 8.39 1.54 -18.84
C TYR A 237 9.25 0.87 -17.76
N ILE A 238 10.02 -0.17 -18.13
CA ILE A 238 10.95 -0.84 -17.21
C ILE A 238 12.04 0.12 -16.73
N GLU A 239 12.63 0.89 -17.65
CA GLU A 239 13.68 1.87 -17.33
C GLU A 239 13.19 2.97 -16.40
N SER A 240 11.93 3.41 -16.57
CA SER A 240 11.34 4.49 -15.78
C SER A 240 10.67 4.02 -14.48
N GLY A 241 10.75 2.73 -14.16
CA GLY A 241 10.08 2.17 -12.98
C GLY A 241 8.55 2.27 -13.04
N GLY A 242 8.00 2.26 -14.25
CA GLY A 242 6.56 2.35 -14.52
C GLY A 242 6.01 3.76 -14.71
N PHE A 243 6.83 4.80 -14.53
CA PHE A 243 6.39 6.19 -14.68
C PHE A 243 7.31 6.99 -15.60
N LEU A 244 6.88 7.23 -16.84
CA LEU A 244 7.62 8.06 -17.78
C LEU A 244 7.43 9.55 -17.43
N SER A 245 8.52 10.27 -17.18
CA SER A 245 8.49 11.74 -17.13
C SER A 245 8.13 12.33 -18.50
N LYS A 246 7.68 13.59 -18.56
CA LYS A 246 7.34 14.26 -19.84
C LYS A 246 8.48 14.23 -20.86
N ASP A 247 9.73 14.35 -20.40
CA ASP A 247 10.90 14.28 -21.27
C ASP A 247 11.13 12.84 -21.77
N GLU A 248 10.82 11.82 -20.97
CA GLU A 248 10.91 10.40 -21.37
C GLU A 248 9.78 10.02 -22.31
N GLU A 249 8.57 10.47 -22.05
CA GLU A 249 7.41 10.31 -22.92
C GLU A 249 7.67 10.97 -24.28
N GLN A 250 8.18 12.21 -24.31
CA GLN A 250 8.54 12.88 -25.56
C GLN A 250 9.65 12.15 -26.32
N ARG A 251 10.64 11.61 -25.60
CA ARG A 251 11.70 10.78 -26.20
C ARG A 251 11.14 9.47 -26.76
N LEU A 252 10.29 8.78 -26.03
CA LEU A 252 9.61 7.57 -26.48
C LEU A 252 8.75 7.86 -27.71
N PHE A 253 7.93 8.91 -27.66
CA PHE A 253 7.11 9.35 -28.79
C PHE A 253 7.94 9.65 -30.04
N THR A 254 9.09 10.31 -29.88
CA THR A 254 10.02 10.58 -30.98
C THR A 254 10.59 9.29 -31.56
N ARG A 255 10.99 8.33 -30.71
CA ARG A 255 11.48 7.01 -31.17
C ARG A 255 10.38 6.22 -31.90
N ILE A 256 9.14 6.28 -31.41
CA ILE A 256 7.99 5.66 -32.07
C ILE A 256 7.79 6.29 -33.46
N LEU A 257 7.83 7.63 -33.57
CA LEU A 257 7.72 8.30 -34.88
C LEU A 257 8.79 7.84 -35.87
N ASP A 258 10.00 7.54 -35.40
CA ASP A 258 11.08 7.08 -36.27
C ASP A 258 10.82 5.69 -36.89
N GLU A 259 10.04 4.84 -36.24
CA GLU A 259 9.62 3.52 -36.75
C GLU A 259 8.43 3.57 -37.72
N LEU A 260 7.72 4.70 -37.79
CA LEU A 260 6.52 4.86 -38.61
C LEU A 260 6.85 5.31 -40.03
N GLN A 261 6.03 4.87 -40.98
CA GLN A 261 6.01 5.40 -42.35
C GLN A 261 5.47 6.84 -42.36
N TRP A 262 5.74 7.58 -43.43
CA TRP A 262 5.39 9.00 -43.52
C TRP A 262 3.89 9.28 -43.30
N ASP A 263 3.02 8.48 -43.92
CA ASP A 263 1.57 8.54 -43.77
C ASP A 263 1.12 8.20 -42.33
N GLN A 264 1.74 7.20 -41.71
CA GLN A 264 1.48 6.82 -40.31
C GLN A 264 1.92 7.92 -39.33
N ARG A 265 3.07 8.58 -39.57
CA ARG A 265 3.53 9.73 -38.77
C ARG A 265 2.52 10.87 -38.81
N LEU A 266 1.98 11.19 -39.98
CA LEU A 266 0.97 12.23 -40.12
C LEU A 266 -0.34 11.86 -39.40
N LYS A 267 -0.76 10.59 -39.45
CA LYS A 267 -1.90 10.10 -38.67
C LYS A 267 -1.64 10.26 -37.16
N LEU A 268 -0.48 9.81 -36.66
CA LEU A 268 -0.11 9.90 -35.25
C LEU A 268 -0.03 11.35 -34.74
N LEU A 269 0.62 12.24 -35.49
CA LEU A 269 0.68 13.67 -35.16
C LEU A 269 -0.70 14.32 -35.22
N GLY A 270 -1.55 13.92 -36.18
CA GLY A 270 -2.93 14.37 -36.25
C GLY A 270 -3.74 13.96 -35.02
N MET A 271 -3.56 12.73 -34.53
CA MET A 271 -4.18 12.24 -33.29
C MET A 271 -3.68 13.04 -32.08
N ALA A 272 -2.37 13.24 -31.96
CA ALA A 272 -1.78 14.03 -30.88
C ALA A 272 -2.34 15.47 -30.83
N LEU A 273 -2.40 16.14 -31.99
CA LEU A 273 -2.92 17.53 -32.09
C LEU A 273 -4.42 17.64 -31.79
N ARG A 274 -5.20 16.57 -32.02
CA ARG A 274 -6.62 16.53 -31.67
C ARG A 274 -6.88 16.06 -30.23
N GLY A 275 -5.82 15.76 -29.47
CA GLY A 275 -5.90 15.14 -28.15
C GLY A 275 -6.48 13.73 -28.20
N GLU A 276 -6.48 13.06 -29.35
CA GLU A 276 -7.04 11.70 -29.51
C GLU A 276 -6.15 10.63 -28.89
N LEU A 277 -4.89 10.96 -28.59
CA LEU A 277 -4.00 10.09 -27.80
C LEU A 277 -4.36 10.13 -26.31
N ASP A 278 -4.90 11.25 -25.83
CA ASP A 278 -5.36 11.43 -24.45
C ASP A 278 -6.83 11.01 -24.26
N LYS A 279 -7.63 10.98 -25.34
CA LYS A 279 -9.10 10.78 -25.31
C LYS A 279 -9.59 9.33 -25.23
N ASN A 280 -8.71 8.33 -25.27
CA ASN A 280 -9.15 6.96 -25.00
C ASN A 280 -9.66 6.79 -23.56
N ASP A 281 -9.40 7.76 -22.67
CA ASP A 281 -10.00 7.89 -21.34
C ASP A 281 -11.50 8.24 -21.32
N GLU A 282 -12.08 8.74 -22.41
CA GLU A 282 -13.48 9.22 -22.44
C GLU A 282 -14.45 8.29 -23.19
N MET A 283 -13.98 7.18 -23.77
CA MET A 283 -14.76 6.34 -24.71
C MET A 283 -15.21 4.97 -24.19
N ASN A 284 -15.05 4.69 -22.90
CA ASN A 284 -15.62 3.50 -22.25
C ASN A 284 -16.71 3.95 -21.25
N PRO A 285 -18.02 3.89 -21.59
CA PRO A 285 -19.10 4.19 -20.64
C PRO A 285 -19.22 3.13 -19.54
#